data_AF-A0A7Z0QB56-F1
#
_entry.id   AF-A0A7Z0QB56-F1
#
_cell.length_a   1.000
_cell.length_b   1.000
_cell.length_c   1.000
_cell.angle_alpha   90.00
_cell.angle_beta   90.00
_cell.angle_gamma   90.00
#
_symmetry.space_group_name_H-M   'P 1'
#
loop_
_entity.id
_entity.type
_entity.pdbx_description
1 polymer ?
#
loop_
_entity_poly.entity_id
_entity_poly.type
_entity_poly.pdbx_seq_one_letter_code
_entity_poly.pdbx_strand_id
1 'polypeptide(L)'
;MATISSPLEHELEMFRTEEEAAQQYFFGYLSLQIVPGRNPDVLARMNETAMFWITTRYALLMSAFVVLGRIFDQDPKSLHNVDKLLGVVTRDISLLSAAALEQRRIALGMTPEDAAAYARGKYDLTMEDVRGMRKAVGHWRKVYEARYREIRHKIFAHKSIDRAAADALMANTNVREVTELLGFLHALHQSLSQLHMNGIKPDITPVRFNLTPTPGGGKPGELIFRESGDVLYGMIDPSL
;
A
#
# COMPACT_ATOMS: atom_id res chain seq x y z
N MET A 1 -4.25 24.07 -19.83
CA MET A 1 -5.55 23.38 -19.69
C MET A 1 -5.39 22.32 -18.63
N ALA A 2 -6.07 22.44 -17.49
CA ALA A 2 -6.08 21.39 -16.48
C ALA A 2 -6.88 20.22 -17.06
N THR A 3 -6.23 19.11 -17.36
CA THR A 3 -6.88 17.86 -17.73
C THR A 3 -7.75 17.44 -16.55
N ILE A 4 -9.07 17.44 -16.74
CA ILE A 4 -9.99 16.88 -15.74
C ILE A 4 -9.64 15.39 -15.65
N SER A 5 -9.01 14.99 -14.55
CA SER A 5 -8.69 13.58 -14.27
C SER A 5 -9.99 12.77 -14.30
N SER A 6 -10.00 11.67 -15.06
CA SER A 6 -11.18 10.81 -15.10
C SER A 6 -11.49 10.23 -13.71
N PRO A 7 -12.74 9.86 -13.40
CA PRO A 7 -13.07 9.23 -12.13
C PRO A 7 -12.18 8.01 -11.81
N LEU A 8 -11.78 7.25 -12.83
CA LEU A 8 -10.86 6.12 -12.72
C LEU A 8 -9.46 6.56 -12.28
N GLU A 9 -8.89 7.56 -12.93
CA GLU A 9 -7.57 8.10 -12.58
C GLU A 9 -7.56 8.71 -11.19
N HIS A 10 -8.64 9.41 -10.83
CA HIS A 10 -8.80 9.96 -9.49
C HIS A 10 -8.84 8.85 -8.42
N GLU A 11 -9.68 7.83 -8.56
CA GLU A 11 -9.75 6.74 -7.58
C GLU A 11 -8.47 5.89 -7.54
N LEU A 12 -7.78 5.72 -8.68
CA LEU A 12 -6.47 5.06 -8.71
C LEU A 12 -5.44 5.84 -7.91
N GLU A 13 -5.39 7.16 -8.08
CA GLU A 13 -4.46 8.03 -7.35
C GLU A 13 -4.79 8.09 -5.84
N MET A 14 -6.07 8.19 -5.49
CA MET A 14 -6.49 8.13 -4.09
C MET A 14 -6.07 6.81 -3.44
N PHE A 15 -6.31 5.69 -4.13
CA PHE A 15 -5.89 4.38 -3.63
C PHE A 15 -4.37 4.24 -3.54
N ARG A 16 -3.62 4.77 -4.52
CA ARG A 16 -2.15 4.83 -4.49
C ARG A 16 -1.66 5.51 -3.23
N THR A 17 -2.17 6.70 -2.92
CA THR A 17 -1.70 7.46 -1.76
C THR A 17 -1.95 6.73 -0.45
N GLU A 18 -3.09 6.03 -0.33
CA GLU A 18 -3.43 5.25 0.86
C GLU A 18 -2.57 3.99 0.98
N GLU A 19 -2.39 3.22 -0.10
CA GLU A 19 -1.59 1.99 -0.06
C GLU A 19 -0.11 2.29 0.20
N GLU A 20 0.45 3.31 -0.44
CA GLU A 20 1.84 3.73 -0.20
C GLU A 20 2.04 4.25 1.23
N ALA A 21 1.08 5.02 1.78
CA ALA A 21 1.16 5.49 3.16
C ALA A 21 1.12 4.32 4.15
N ALA A 22 0.27 3.30 3.91
CA ALA A 22 0.20 2.10 4.75
C ALA A 22 1.56 1.38 4.77
N GLN A 23 2.20 1.25 3.60
CA GLN A 23 3.56 0.71 3.50
C GLN A 23 4.55 1.56 4.29
N GLN A 24 4.58 2.87 4.05
CA GLN A 24 5.53 3.78 4.69
C GLN A 24 5.47 3.67 6.22
N TYR A 25 4.27 3.70 6.79
CA TYR A 25 4.08 3.60 8.22
C TYR A 25 4.48 2.22 8.77
N PHE A 26 4.06 1.14 8.12
CA PHE A 26 4.33 -0.21 8.64
C PHE A 26 5.79 -0.59 8.51
N PHE A 27 6.43 -0.32 7.38
CA PHE A 27 7.84 -0.65 7.18
C PHE A 27 8.78 0.30 7.94
N GLY A 28 8.40 1.56 8.14
CA GLY A 28 9.08 2.45 9.08
C GLY A 28 8.96 1.94 10.53
N TYR A 29 7.81 1.40 10.93
CA TYR A 29 7.68 0.72 12.22
C TYR A 29 8.59 -0.52 12.33
N LEU A 30 8.67 -1.33 11.27
CA LEU A 30 9.51 -2.53 11.24
C LEU A 30 11.00 -2.21 11.33
N SER A 31 11.49 -1.16 10.67
CA SER A 31 12.89 -0.77 10.72
C SER A 31 13.31 -0.42 12.15
N LEU A 32 12.48 0.34 12.88
CA LEU A 32 12.68 0.70 14.29
C LEU A 32 12.64 -0.50 15.25
N GLN A 33 12.26 -1.69 14.79
CA GLN A 33 12.36 -2.93 15.58
C GLN A 33 13.49 -3.83 15.12
N ILE A 34 13.59 -4.06 13.82
CA ILE A 34 14.52 -5.04 13.25
C ILE A 34 15.97 -4.55 13.35
N VAL A 35 16.22 -3.27 13.07
CA VAL A 35 17.59 -2.71 13.07
C VAL A 35 18.21 -2.74 14.48
N PRO A 36 17.62 -2.12 15.52
CA PRO A 36 18.19 -2.19 16.88
C PRO A 36 18.14 -3.61 17.47
N GLY A 37 17.21 -4.46 17.03
CA GLY A 37 17.20 -5.88 17.41
C GLY A 37 18.36 -6.69 16.83
N ARG A 38 19.03 -6.19 15.78
CA ARG A 38 20.20 -6.82 15.13
C ARG A 38 21.52 -6.12 15.45
N ASN A 39 21.48 -4.86 15.87
CA ASN A 39 22.67 -4.07 16.19
C ASN A 39 22.54 -3.41 17.59
N PRO A 40 23.22 -3.94 18.62
CA PRO A 40 23.19 -3.41 19.98
C PRO A 40 23.70 -1.96 20.13
N ASP A 41 24.62 -1.50 19.27
CA ASP A 41 25.16 -0.14 19.34
C ASP A 41 24.12 0.89 18.89
N VAL A 42 23.35 0.57 17.84
CA VAL A 42 22.18 1.36 17.44
C VAL A 42 21.16 1.40 18.57
N LEU A 43 20.88 0.26 19.22
CA LEU A 43 19.98 0.21 20.36
C LEU A 43 20.48 1.08 21.52
N ALA A 44 21.78 1.07 21.82
CA ALA A 44 22.37 1.93 22.84
C ALA A 44 22.14 3.41 22.54
N ARG A 45 22.37 3.85 21.29
CA ARG A 45 22.09 5.24 20.86
C ARG A 45 20.61 5.60 20.92
N MET A 46 19.73 4.70 20.52
CA MET A 46 18.28 4.92 20.67
C MET A 46 17.88 5.11 22.14
N ASN A 47 18.51 4.40 23.08
CA ASN A 47 18.20 4.50 24.50
C ASN A 47 18.57 5.86 25.11
N GLU A 48 19.51 6.61 24.53
CA GLU A 48 19.83 7.99 24.95
C GLU A 48 18.64 8.94 24.75
N THR A 49 17.75 8.62 23.81
CA THR A 49 16.55 9.41 23.46
C THR A 49 15.29 8.55 23.43
N ALA A 50 15.18 7.59 24.34
CA ALA A 50 14.17 6.52 24.32
C ALA A 50 12.72 7.00 24.14
N MET A 51 12.34 8.12 24.79
CA MET A 51 10.97 8.66 24.70
C MET A 51 10.58 9.04 23.28
N PHE A 52 11.51 9.59 22.49
CA PHE A 52 11.28 9.93 21.08
C PHE A 52 10.99 8.66 20.28
N TRP A 53 11.86 7.66 20.37
CA TRP A 53 11.73 6.42 19.59
C TRP A 53 10.51 5.60 19.97
N ILE A 54 10.16 5.53 21.25
CA ILE A 54 8.92 4.86 21.72
C ILE A 54 7.69 5.56 21.12
N THR A 55 7.67 6.89 21.15
CA THR A 55 6.56 7.70 20.61
C THR A 55 6.44 7.53 19.11
N THR A 56 7.55 7.66 18.37
CA THR A 56 7.59 7.52 16.91
C THR A 56 7.14 6.12 16.49
N ARG A 57 7.65 5.06 17.12
CA ARG A 57 7.25 3.69 16.83
C ARG A 57 5.75 3.46 17.04
N TYR A 58 5.19 4.00 18.13
CA TYR A 58 3.76 3.91 18.41
C TYR A 58 2.93 4.69 17.37
N ALA A 59 3.36 5.89 16.99
CA ALA A 59 2.69 6.71 15.98
C ALA A 59 2.67 6.03 14.60
N LEU A 60 3.80 5.45 14.18
CA LEU A 60 3.89 4.72 12.91
C LEU A 60 2.93 3.52 12.88
N LEU A 61 2.92 2.70 13.92
CA LEU A 61 2.03 1.54 13.96
C LEU A 61 0.54 1.94 13.98
N MET A 62 0.19 2.96 14.77
CA MET A 62 -1.16 3.52 14.79
C MET A 62 -1.58 3.99 13.39
N SER A 63 -0.74 4.79 12.74
CA SER A 63 -1.01 5.34 11.41
C SER A 63 -1.20 4.25 10.36
N ALA A 64 -0.40 3.18 10.39
CA ALA A 64 -0.56 2.04 9.50
C ALA A 64 -1.97 1.40 9.64
N PHE A 65 -2.44 1.15 10.87
CA PHE A 65 -3.76 0.57 11.07
C PHE A 65 -4.91 1.52 10.76
N VAL A 66 -4.73 2.83 10.99
CA VAL A 66 -5.71 3.84 10.60
C VAL A 66 -5.90 3.85 9.08
N VAL A 67 -4.80 3.84 8.33
CA VAL A 67 -4.81 3.83 6.86
C VAL A 67 -5.44 2.54 6.32
N LEU A 68 -5.02 1.37 6.83
CA LEU A 68 -5.64 0.09 6.47
C LEU A 68 -7.15 0.09 6.76
N GLY A 69 -7.56 0.73 7.85
CA GLY A 69 -8.96 0.93 8.17
C GLY A 69 -9.73 1.77 7.16
N ARG A 70 -9.12 2.81 6.58
CA ARG A 70 -9.73 3.59 5.48
C ARG A 70 -9.80 2.79 4.19
N ILE A 71 -8.73 2.07 3.85
CA ILE A 71 -8.66 1.23 2.63
C ILE A 71 -9.78 0.19 2.60
N PHE A 72 -10.04 -0.47 3.73
CA PHE A 72 -11.08 -1.50 3.85
C PHE A 72 -12.41 -0.98 4.41
N ASP A 73 -12.59 0.33 4.58
CA ASP A 73 -13.82 0.88 5.14
C ASP A 73 -15.03 0.51 4.29
N GLN A 74 -16.11 0.12 4.95
CA GLN A 74 -17.38 -0.22 4.33
C GLN A 74 -18.49 0.78 4.68
N ASP A 75 -18.18 1.85 5.43
CA ASP A 75 -19.14 2.92 5.67
C ASP A 75 -19.58 3.53 4.30
N PRO A 76 -20.89 3.59 4.00
CA PRO A 76 -21.39 4.22 2.78
C PRO A 76 -20.92 5.67 2.58
N LYS A 77 -20.61 6.39 3.67
CA LYS A 77 -20.10 7.76 3.68
C LYS A 77 -18.60 7.85 3.36
N SER A 78 -17.86 6.74 3.39
CA SER A 78 -16.46 6.71 2.98
C SER A 78 -16.37 7.12 1.51
N LEU A 79 -15.63 8.20 1.25
CA LEU A 79 -15.50 8.78 -0.09
C LEU A 79 -14.61 7.93 -0.99
N HIS A 80 -13.49 7.46 -0.43
CA HIS A 80 -12.49 6.66 -1.15
C HIS A 80 -12.16 5.42 -0.33
N ASN A 81 -12.20 4.26 -0.97
CA ASN A 81 -11.75 2.98 -0.44
C ASN A 81 -11.63 1.97 -1.58
N VAL A 82 -11.16 0.77 -1.29
CA VAL A 82 -10.94 -0.26 -2.32
C VAL A 82 -12.23 -0.68 -3.05
N ASP A 83 -13.39 -0.64 -2.38
CA ASP A 83 -14.67 -0.97 -3.01
C ASP A 83 -15.13 0.14 -3.97
N LYS A 84 -14.85 1.41 -3.66
CA LYS A 84 -15.10 2.56 -4.56
C LYS A 84 -14.22 2.47 -5.80
N LEU A 85 -12.93 2.20 -5.65
CA LEU A 85 -12.01 1.97 -6.78
C LEU A 85 -12.54 0.85 -7.68
N LEU A 86 -12.84 -0.33 -7.13
CA LEU A 86 -13.35 -1.45 -7.93
C LEU A 86 -14.74 -1.15 -8.52
N GLY A 87 -15.56 -0.32 -7.87
CA GLY A 87 -16.81 0.20 -8.40
C GLY A 87 -16.60 1.04 -9.66
N VAL A 88 -15.63 1.96 -9.63
CA VAL A 88 -15.25 2.78 -10.79
C VAL A 88 -14.65 1.92 -11.91
N VAL A 89 -13.75 0.99 -11.59
CA VAL A 89 -13.20 0.02 -12.55
C VAL A 89 -14.31 -0.78 -13.23
N THR A 90 -15.35 -1.17 -12.50
CA THR A 90 -16.49 -1.91 -13.05
C THR A 90 -17.30 -1.03 -14.00
N ARG A 91 -17.63 0.20 -13.57
CA ARG A 91 -18.46 1.14 -14.32
C ARG A 91 -17.78 1.60 -15.61
N ASP A 92 -16.49 1.88 -15.52
CA ASP A 92 -15.71 2.51 -16.58
C ASP A 92 -14.78 1.48 -17.26
N ILE A 93 -15.15 0.19 -17.25
CA ILE A 93 -14.32 -0.92 -17.74
C ILE A 93 -13.89 -0.76 -19.21
N SER A 94 -14.70 -0.08 -20.02
CA SER A 94 -14.36 0.22 -21.42
C SER A 94 -13.13 1.12 -21.56
N LEU A 95 -12.82 1.93 -20.54
CA LEU A 95 -11.58 2.73 -20.49
C LEU A 95 -10.34 1.87 -20.29
N LEU A 96 -10.50 0.63 -19.82
CA LEU A 96 -9.42 -0.34 -19.59
C LEU A 96 -9.30 -1.36 -20.74
N SER A 97 -9.60 -0.90 -21.97
CA SER A 97 -9.45 -1.65 -23.22
C SER A 97 -8.25 -1.20 -24.04
N ALA A 98 -7.80 -2.05 -24.97
CA ALA A 98 -6.82 -1.73 -26.00
C ALA A 98 -7.26 -0.53 -26.85
N ALA A 99 -8.54 -0.46 -27.23
CA ALA A 99 -9.09 0.65 -27.99
C ALA A 99 -9.00 1.98 -27.20
N ALA A 100 -9.33 1.97 -25.91
CA ALA A 100 -9.19 3.17 -25.08
C ALA A 100 -7.71 3.56 -24.86
N LEU A 101 -6.81 2.58 -24.77
CA LEU A 101 -5.37 2.80 -24.70
C LEU A 101 -4.83 3.47 -25.97
N GLU A 102 -5.27 3.02 -27.15
CA GLU A 102 -4.94 3.67 -28.44
C GLU A 102 -5.30 5.16 -28.41
N GLN A 103 -6.54 5.47 -28.02
CA GLN A 103 -7.01 6.86 -27.93
C GLN A 103 -6.19 7.69 -26.93
N ARG A 104 -5.81 7.10 -25.79
CA ARG A 104 -4.90 7.75 -24.83
C ARG A 104 -3.53 8.04 -25.44
N ARG A 105 -2.96 7.12 -26.23
CA ARG A 105 -1.66 7.32 -26.88
C ARG A 105 -1.70 8.41 -27.95
N ILE A 106 -2.78 8.48 -28.71
CA ILE A 106 -3.03 9.59 -29.66
C ILE A 106 -3.09 10.93 -28.89
N ALA A 107 -3.85 10.98 -27.79
CA ALA A 107 -3.96 12.18 -26.97
C ALA A 107 -2.62 12.62 -26.34
N LEU A 108 -1.68 11.68 -26.15
CA LEU A 108 -0.31 11.93 -25.70
C LEU A 108 0.69 12.26 -26.83
N GLY A 109 0.20 12.44 -28.06
CA GLY A 109 0.99 12.90 -29.21
C GLY A 109 1.54 11.80 -30.12
N MET A 110 1.12 10.54 -29.94
CA MET A 110 1.46 9.45 -30.87
C MET A 110 0.63 9.56 -32.16
N THR A 111 1.17 9.15 -33.30
CA THR A 111 0.40 9.07 -34.55
C THR A 111 -0.70 8.01 -34.42
N PRO A 112 -1.82 8.12 -35.15
CA PRO A 112 -2.85 7.07 -35.16
C PRO A 112 -2.29 5.69 -35.52
N GLU A 113 -1.38 5.61 -36.49
CA GLU A 113 -0.75 4.36 -36.94
C GLU A 113 0.11 3.72 -35.84
N ASP A 114 0.98 4.51 -35.20
CA ASP A 114 1.85 4.03 -34.11
C ASP A 114 1.03 3.67 -32.86
N ALA A 115 -0.04 4.42 -32.57
CA ALA A 115 -0.93 4.14 -31.45
C ALA A 115 -1.70 2.84 -31.65
N ALA A 116 -2.23 2.60 -32.86
CA ALA A 116 -2.89 1.36 -33.22
C ALA A 116 -1.91 0.18 -33.17
N ALA A 117 -0.66 0.38 -33.59
CA ALA A 117 0.40 -0.62 -33.44
C ALA A 117 0.73 -0.90 -31.96
N TYR A 118 0.81 0.14 -31.13
CA TYR A 118 1.09 0.02 -29.69
C TYR A 118 -0.02 -0.72 -28.93
N ALA A 119 -1.29 -0.42 -29.25
CA ALA A 119 -2.46 -1.01 -28.61
C ALA A 119 -2.76 -2.43 -29.09
N ARG A 120 -2.19 -2.85 -30.22
CA ARG A 120 -2.43 -4.18 -30.80
C ARG A 120 -2.02 -5.30 -29.84
N GLY A 121 -2.96 -6.21 -29.56
CA GLY A 121 -2.73 -7.36 -28.68
C GLY A 121 -2.59 -7.01 -27.20
N LYS A 122 -2.89 -5.76 -26.80
CA LYS A 122 -2.99 -5.38 -25.40
C LYS A 122 -4.25 -5.98 -24.77
N TYR A 123 -4.23 -6.06 -23.45
CA TYR A 123 -5.27 -6.74 -22.69
C TYR A 123 -6.52 -5.88 -22.55
N ASP A 124 -7.69 -6.48 -22.80
CA ASP A 124 -9.00 -5.92 -22.47
C ASP A 124 -9.46 -6.47 -21.13
N LEU A 125 -9.71 -5.60 -20.15
CA LEU A 125 -10.20 -6.04 -18.85
C LEU A 125 -11.59 -6.67 -18.97
N THR A 126 -11.76 -7.83 -18.33
CA THR A 126 -13.05 -8.52 -18.32
C THR A 126 -13.77 -8.37 -16.98
N MET A 127 -15.09 -8.57 -17.01
CA MET A 127 -15.89 -8.67 -15.77
C MET A 127 -15.51 -9.88 -14.91
N GLU A 128 -14.87 -10.91 -15.49
CA GLU A 128 -14.32 -12.02 -14.72
C GLU A 128 -13.08 -11.61 -13.92
N ASP A 129 -12.17 -10.84 -14.52
CA ASP A 129 -11.00 -10.28 -13.84
C ASP A 129 -11.43 -9.42 -12.63
N VAL A 130 -12.42 -8.54 -12.84
CA VAL A 130 -12.95 -7.68 -11.77
C VAL A 130 -13.59 -8.51 -10.63
N ARG A 131 -14.31 -9.59 -10.96
CA ARG A 131 -14.82 -10.52 -9.94
C ARG A 131 -13.69 -11.21 -9.18
N GLY A 132 -12.61 -11.58 -9.86
CA GLY A 132 -11.39 -12.11 -9.25
C GLY A 132 -10.77 -11.13 -8.25
N MET A 133 -10.62 -9.86 -8.65
CA MET A 133 -10.11 -8.80 -7.79
C MET A 133 -10.99 -8.60 -6.54
N ARG A 134 -12.31 -8.55 -6.70
CA ARG A 134 -13.25 -8.44 -5.57
C ARG A 134 -13.15 -9.61 -4.61
N LYS A 135 -12.96 -10.83 -5.13
CA LYS A 135 -12.75 -12.03 -4.29
C LYS A 135 -11.45 -11.92 -3.48
N ALA A 136 -10.37 -11.46 -4.10
CA ALA A 136 -9.09 -11.24 -3.42
C ALA A 136 -9.19 -10.14 -2.35
N VAL A 137 -9.84 -9.01 -2.66
CA VAL A 137 -10.14 -7.95 -1.68
C VAL A 137 -10.96 -8.50 -0.52
N GLY A 138 -12.00 -9.30 -0.78
CA GLY A 138 -12.82 -9.91 0.25
C GLY A 138 -12.05 -10.87 1.16
N HIS A 139 -11.06 -11.59 0.62
CA HIS A 139 -10.16 -12.41 1.43
C HIS A 139 -9.31 -11.55 2.39
N TRP A 140 -8.61 -10.54 1.87
CA TRP A 140 -7.76 -9.68 2.68
C TRP A 140 -8.55 -8.81 3.67
N ARG A 141 -9.78 -8.40 3.32
CA ARG A 141 -10.69 -7.72 4.24
C ARG A 141 -11.00 -8.59 5.46
N LYS A 142 -11.30 -9.88 5.27
CA LYS A 142 -11.56 -10.81 6.39
C LYS A 142 -10.34 -10.92 7.30
N VAL A 143 -9.14 -10.97 6.73
CA VAL A 143 -7.88 -10.96 7.49
C VAL A 143 -7.76 -9.65 8.29
N TYR A 144 -7.99 -8.50 7.66
CA TYR A 144 -7.99 -7.19 8.30
C TYR A 144 -8.98 -7.12 9.48
N GLU A 145 -10.24 -7.49 9.24
CA GLU A 145 -11.32 -7.41 10.23
C GLU A 145 -11.10 -8.33 11.42
N ALA A 146 -10.64 -9.56 11.19
CA ALA A 146 -10.46 -10.55 12.25
C ALA A 146 -9.33 -10.20 13.22
N ARG A 147 -8.29 -9.50 12.75
CA ARG A 147 -7.03 -9.35 13.52
C ARG A 147 -6.65 -7.90 13.82
N TYR A 148 -7.01 -6.96 12.95
CA TYR A 148 -6.45 -5.60 12.99
C TYR A 148 -7.49 -4.52 13.24
N ARG A 149 -8.75 -4.72 12.85
CA ARG A 149 -9.85 -3.76 13.12
C ARG A 149 -10.01 -3.47 14.61
N GLU A 150 -10.02 -4.51 15.43
CA GLU A 150 -10.18 -4.37 16.88
C GLU A 150 -9.00 -3.66 17.54
N ILE A 151 -7.78 -3.83 17.01
CA ILE A 151 -6.60 -3.08 17.46
C ILE A 151 -6.81 -1.58 17.24
N ARG A 152 -7.24 -1.17 16.04
CA ARG A 152 -7.60 0.23 15.76
C ARG A 152 -8.69 0.72 16.72
N HIS A 153 -9.78 -0.02 16.84
CA HIS A 153 -10.96 0.43 17.57
C HIS A 153 -10.71 0.50 19.10
N LYS A 154 -10.17 -0.57 19.69
CA LYS A 154 -10.05 -0.71 21.15
C LYS A 154 -8.78 -0.07 21.71
N ILE A 155 -7.66 -0.12 20.99
CA ILE A 155 -6.37 0.38 21.49
C ILE A 155 -6.17 1.84 21.06
N PHE A 156 -6.34 2.13 19.77
CA PHE A 156 -5.94 3.42 19.23
C PHE A 156 -7.04 4.49 19.23
N ALA A 157 -8.29 4.11 18.92
CA ALA A 157 -9.40 5.06 18.81
C ALA A 157 -10.10 5.32 20.16
N HIS A 158 -10.35 4.29 20.96
CA HIS A 158 -11.16 4.42 22.18
C HIS A 158 -10.40 4.15 23.49
N LYS A 159 -9.17 3.61 23.46
CA LYS A 159 -8.42 3.14 24.65
C LYS A 159 -9.32 2.42 25.67
N SER A 160 -10.17 1.53 25.18
CA SER A 160 -11.29 0.97 25.95
C SER A 160 -10.95 -0.34 26.66
N ILE A 161 -9.68 -0.75 26.64
CA ILE A 161 -9.20 -2.01 27.23
C ILE A 161 -7.93 -1.76 28.05
N ASP A 162 -7.71 -2.62 29.04
CA ASP A 162 -6.51 -2.58 29.87
C ASP A 162 -5.25 -3.04 29.09
N ARG A 163 -4.09 -2.90 29.73
CA ARG A 163 -2.79 -3.23 29.13
C ARG A 163 -2.69 -4.72 28.77
N ALA A 164 -3.18 -5.62 29.61
CA ALA A 164 -3.10 -7.06 29.36
C ALA A 164 -3.95 -7.48 28.14
N ALA A 165 -5.15 -6.91 28.03
CA ALA A 165 -6.02 -7.10 26.87
C ALA A 165 -5.43 -6.45 25.60
N ALA A 166 -4.77 -5.30 25.71
CA ALA A 166 -4.05 -4.68 24.58
C ALA A 166 -2.88 -5.55 24.11
N ASP A 167 -2.07 -6.08 25.04
CA ASP A 167 -0.97 -6.98 24.72
C ASP A 167 -1.47 -8.27 24.05
N ALA A 168 -2.59 -8.83 24.51
CA ALA A 168 -3.20 -10.02 23.91
C ALA A 168 -3.71 -9.77 22.47
N LEU A 169 -4.31 -8.60 22.19
CA LEU A 169 -4.70 -8.22 20.84
C LEU A 169 -3.48 -8.04 19.93
N MET A 170 -2.44 -7.36 20.42
CA MET A 170 -1.19 -7.15 19.69
C MET A 170 -0.48 -8.49 19.41
N ALA A 171 -0.53 -9.46 20.32
CA ALA A 171 0.06 -10.78 20.15
C ALA A 171 -0.57 -11.60 19.00
N ASN A 172 -1.81 -11.29 18.62
CA ASN A 172 -2.48 -11.94 17.48
C ASN A 172 -2.06 -11.37 16.11
N THR A 173 -1.26 -10.30 16.09
CA THR A 173 -0.72 -9.73 14.85
C THR A 173 0.41 -10.59 14.29
N ASN A 174 0.57 -10.60 12.97
CA ASN A 174 1.64 -11.32 12.31
C ASN A 174 2.30 -10.43 11.26
N VAL A 175 3.59 -10.14 11.44
CA VAL A 175 4.36 -9.29 10.52
C VAL A 175 4.30 -9.80 9.08
N ARG A 176 4.45 -11.13 8.87
CA ARG A 176 4.39 -11.72 7.54
C ARG A 176 3.02 -11.49 6.90
N GLU A 177 1.95 -11.65 7.65
CA GLU A 177 0.58 -11.45 7.16
C GLU A 177 0.32 -10.00 6.76
N VAL A 178 0.76 -9.02 7.56
CA VAL A 178 0.63 -7.59 7.20
C VAL A 178 1.49 -7.26 5.98
N THR A 179 2.71 -7.79 5.90
CA THR A 179 3.59 -7.62 4.73
C THR A 179 2.95 -8.21 3.46
N GLU A 180 2.35 -9.40 3.54
CA GLU A 180 1.64 -10.00 2.40
C GLU A 180 0.38 -9.21 2.01
N LEU A 181 -0.38 -8.70 2.99
CA LEU A 181 -1.53 -7.82 2.75
C LEU A 181 -1.11 -6.55 2.01
N LEU A 182 -0.06 -5.88 2.49
CA LEU A 182 0.49 -4.69 1.82
C LEU A 182 1.02 -5.03 0.42
N GLY A 183 1.60 -6.22 0.25
CA GLY A 183 2.05 -6.71 -1.05
C GLY A 183 0.91 -6.93 -2.03
N PHE A 184 -0.24 -7.38 -1.55
CA PHE A 184 -1.47 -7.46 -2.33
C PHE A 184 -1.99 -6.08 -2.73
N LEU A 185 -2.08 -5.12 -1.79
CA LEU A 185 -2.59 -3.78 -2.08
C LEU A 185 -1.73 -3.08 -3.15
N HIS A 186 -0.40 -3.21 -3.02
CA HIS A 186 0.53 -2.71 -4.02
C HIS A 186 0.35 -3.40 -5.38
N ALA A 187 0.23 -4.73 -5.41
CA ALA A 187 0.01 -5.48 -6.65
C ALA A 187 -1.30 -5.09 -7.34
N LEU A 188 -2.36 -4.85 -6.57
CA LEU A 188 -3.65 -4.39 -7.07
C LEU A 188 -3.53 -3.01 -7.72
N HIS A 189 -2.93 -2.04 -7.02
CA HIS A 189 -2.72 -0.70 -7.57
C HIS A 189 -1.84 -0.74 -8.82
N GLN A 190 -0.66 -1.36 -8.71
CA GLN A 190 0.31 -1.46 -9.81
C GLN A 190 -0.30 -2.12 -11.03
N SER A 191 -1.05 -3.21 -10.87
CA SER A 191 -1.70 -3.90 -11.98
C SER A 191 -2.73 -3.05 -12.69
N LEU A 192 -3.59 -2.34 -11.95
CA LEU A 192 -4.58 -1.45 -12.56
C LEU A 192 -3.93 -0.25 -13.25
N SER A 193 -2.88 0.31 -12.66
CA SER A 193 -2.09 1.39 -13.26
C SER A 193 -1.38 0.94 -14.54
N GLN A 194 -0.73 -0.24 -14.53
CA GLN A 194 -0.07 -0.81 -15.71
C GLN A 194 -1.04 -1.22 -16.80
N LEU A 195 -2.24 -1.69 -16.44
CA LEU A 195 -3.30 -1.93 -17.41
C LEU A 195 -3.76 -0.61 -18.05
N HIS A 196 -4.06 0.42 -17.27
CA HIS A 196 -4.50 1.73 -17.78
C HIS A 196 -3.46 2.37 -18.69
N MET A 197 -2.21 2.39 -18.24
CA MET A 197 -1.12 3.06 -18.95
C MET A 197 -0.58 2.22 -20.10
N ASN A 198 -0.41 0.91 -19.92
CA ASN A 198 0.39 0.08 -20.81
C ASN A 198 -0.36 -1.14 -21.40
N GLY A 199 -1.63 -1.35 -21.01
CA GLY A 199 -2.44 -2.46 -21.51
C GLY A 199 -1.94 -3.83 -21.05
N ILE A 200 -1.24 -3.89 -19.92
CA ILE A 200 -0.67 -5.11 -19.36
C ILE A 200 -1.75 -5.85 -18.57
N LYS A 201 -1.84 -7.17 -18.76
CA LYS A 201 -2.78 -8.03 -18.03
C LYS A 201 -2.52 -7.93 -16.52
N PRO A 202 -3.55 -7.68 -15.69
CA PRO A 202 -3.40 -7.60 -14.25
C PRO A 202 -2.82 -8.89 -13.62
N ASP A 203 -1.86 -8.72 -12.70
CA ASP A 203 -1.38 -9.76 -11.78
C ASP A 203 -1.45 -9.23 -10.35
N ILE A 204 -2.45 -9.71 -9.61
CA ILE A 204 -2.71 -9.29 -8.23
C ILE A 204 -2.05 -10.23 -7.20
N THR A 205 -1.11 -11.07 -7.63
CA THR A 205 -0.32 -11.89 -6.72
C THR A 205 0.46 -10.97 -5.77
N PRO A 206 0.39 -11.18 -4.45
CA PRO A 206 1.09 -10.32 -3.50
C PRO A 206 2.59 -10.23 -3.81
N VAL A 207 3.08 -9.02 -4.00
CA VAL A 207 4.51 -8.81 -4.17
C VAL A 207 5.24 -9.03 -2.85
N ARG A 208 6.50 -9.47 -2.92
CA ARG A 208 7.38 -9.55 -1.76
C ARG A 208 8.14 -8.24 -1.61
N PHE A 209 8.36 -7.86 -0.35
CA PHE A 209 9.22 -6.75 0.00
C PHE A 209 10.63 -7.26 0.31
N ASN A 210 11.62 -6.65 -0.31
CA ASN A 210 13.01 -6.90 0.02
C ASN A 210 13.51 -5.87 1.03
N LEU A 211 13.73 -6.31 2.27
CA LEU A 211 14.20 -5.47 3.36
C LEU A 211 15.74 -5.48 3.50
N THR A 212 16.46 -6.06 2.54
CA THR A 212 17.92 -5.93 2.51
C THR A 212 18.32 -4.55 1.97
N PRO A 213 19.34 -3.89 2.56
CA PRO A 213 19.87 -2.65 2.03
C PRO A 213 20.50 -2.92 0.66
N THR A 214 19.76 -2.59 -0.40
CA THR A 214 20.23 -2.69 -1.79
C THR A 214 20.12 -1.30 -2.42
N PRO A 215 21.18 -0.76 -3.04
CA PRO A 215 21.12 0.53 -3.72
C PRO A 215 20.10 0.50 -4.88
N GLY A 216 19.29 1.55 -5.03
CA GLY A 216 18.37 1.72 -6.16
C GLY A 216 16.91 2.02 -5.78
N GLY A 217 16.05 2.04 -6.79
CA GLY A 217 14.60 2.17 -6.64
C GLY A 217 13.97 0.97 -5.91
N GLY A 218 12.77 1.16 -5.36
CA GLY A 218 12.09 0.14 -4.57
C GLY A 218 10.65 0.54 -4.28
N LYS A 219 9.88 -0.38 -3.72
CA LYS A 219 8.51 -0.11 -3.26
C LYS A 219 8.57 0.91 -2.12
N PRO A 220 7.52 1.73 -1.90
CA PRO A 220 7.50 2.70 -0.79
C PRO A 220 7.90 2.10 0.56
N GLY A 221 7.47 0.87 0.84
CA GLY A 221 7.86 0.12 2.04
C GLY A 221 9.35 -0.21 2.13
N GLU A 222 9.99 -0.57 1.01
CA GLU A 222 11.43 -0.87 0.96
C GLU A 222 12.26 0.41 1.13
N LEU A 223 11.80 1.51 0.51
CA LEU A 223 12.42 2.82 0.60
C LEU A 223 12.43 3.34 2.03
N ILE A 224 11.26 3.39 2.69
CA ILE A 224 11.20 3.89 4.07
C ILE A 224 11.97 3.01 5.04
N PHE A 225 12.00 1.69 4.80
CA PHE A 225 12.72 0.75 5.67
C PHE A 225 14.22 1.05 5.61
N ARG A 226 14.76 1.25 4.40
CA ARG A 226 16.15 1.62 4.17
C ARG A 226 16.46 2.99 4.75
N GLU A 227 15.70 4.02 4.39
CA GLU A 227 15.94 5.40 4.86
C GLU A 227 15.88 5.51 6.39
N SER A 228 14.95 4.80 7.02
CA SER A 228 14.92 4.70 8.49
C SER A 228 16.15 3.97 9.04
N GLY A 229 16.60 2.90 8.35
CA GLY A 229 17.83 2.21 8.69
C GLY A 229 19.07 3.11 8.58
N ASP A 230 19.16 3.90 7.51
CA ASP A 230 20.26 4.85 7.28
C ASP A 230 20.30 5.91 8.40
N VAL A 231 19.15 6.46 8.80
CA VAL A 231 19.05 7.35 9.97
C VAL A 231 19.54 6.67 11.24
N LEU A 232 19.17 5.41 11.45
CA LEU A 232 19.57 4.66 12.65
C LEU A 232 21.07 4.35 12.68
N TYR A 233 21.65 3.94 11.55
CA TYR A 233 23.09 3.69 11.45
C TYR A 233 23.90 4.99 11.48
N GLY A 234 23.36 6.10 10.96
CA GLY A 234 23.96 7.42 11.08
C GLY A 234 24.15 7.90 12.52
N MET A 235 23.39 7.34 13.48
CA MET A 235 23.57 7.64 14.91
C MET A 235 24.85 7.04 15.50
N ILE A 236 25.36 5.94 14.93
CA ILE A 236 26.59 5.29 15.38
C ILE A 236 27.80 5.78 14.59
N ASP A 237 27.62 6.09 13.30
CA ASP A 237 28.64 6.65 12.43
C ASP A 237 28.02 7.73 11.52
N PRO A 238 28.24 9.02 11.81
CA PRO A 238 27.68 10.12 11.02
C PRO A 238 28.22 10.22 9.58
N SER A 239 29.21 9.40 9.20
CA SER A 239 29.77 9.36 7.85
C SER A 239 29.10 8.36 6.91
N LEU A 240 28.13 7.56 7.42
CA LEU A 240 27.32 6.60 6.68
C LEU A 240 26.03 7.21 6.10
#